data_AF-A0AAU9VN76-F1
#
_entry.id   AF-A0AAU9VN76-F1
#
_cell.length_a   1.000
_cell.length_b   1.000
_cell.length_c   1.000
_cell.angle_alpha   90.00
_cell.angle_beta   90.00
_cell.angle_gamma   90.00
#
_symmetry.space_group_name_H-M   'P 1'
#
loop_
_entity.id
_entity.type
_entity.pdbx_description
1 polymer ?
#
loop_
_entity_poly.entity_id
_entity_poly.type
_entity_poly.pdbx_seq_one_letter_code
_entity_poly.pdbx_strand_id
1 'polypeptide(L)'
;MKNIFGSEGIARFHNIILCCTTQVVSLFCKIWGPHSGICNLFTYFFCSKSSVLTSHLLKSRTGEFDLESISFLDLSGMGLQDISCIGDCMGLLHLDISDNSLSDLSHLSELKLLETLNVSCNKLSSLDGIEELSNISSLNLSGNMITSVNSLSCLTKLEHLRVLRLHDSVQGFSNPVCASQENYKKVVCKLLPKLRTLDGERVSGKGADLYEMCDELDAILRDNDLQTEHGVALKTIPWNTDKLLSLPNTSMQDKSVEEAEKGFSDVMLQCKKINEDAEKAIRNAKEALWNP
;
A
#
# COMPACT_ATOMS: atom_id res chain seq x y z
N MET A 1 -24.62 -42.42 -18.84
CA MET A 1 -23.78 -43.56 -19.26
C MET A 1 -22.39 -43.40 -18.65
N LYS A 2 -22.16 -44.05 -17.50
CA LYS A 2 -20.83 -44.28 -16.94
C LYS A 2 -20.25 -45.53 -17.62
N ASN A 3 -18.93 -45.57 -17.87
CA ASN A 3 -18.14 -46.67 -18.45
C ASN A 3 -17.85 -46.64 -19.96
N ILE A 4 -17.25 -45.57 -20.45
CA ILE A 4 -16.32 -45.67 -21.59
C ILE A 4 -15.12 -44.78 -21.24
N PHE A 5 -13.90 -45.26 -21.46
CA PHE A 5 -12.60 -44.66 -21.08
C PHE A 5 -12.05 -45.15 -19.73
N GLY A 6 -11.50 -46.37 -19.77
CA GLY A 6 -10.55 -46.88 -18.79
C GLY A 6 -9.22 -46.10 -18.80
N SER A 7 -8.38 -46.39 -17.81
CA SER A 7 -7.16 -45.67 -17.41
C SER A 7 -6.12 -45.41 -18.52
N GLU A 8 -6.16 -46.11 -19.65
CA GLU A 8 -5.31 -45.81 -20.83
C GLU A 8 -5.79 -44.60 -21.64
N GLY A 9 -7.08 -44.25 -21.56
CA GLY A 9 -7.65 -43.05 -22.19
C GLY A 9 -7.15 -41.76 -21.54
N ILE A 10 -6.89 -41.78 -20.23
CA ILE A 10 -6.42 -40.62 -19.46
C ILE A 10 -4.96 -40.28 -19.83
N ALA A 11 -4.12 -41.29 -20.07
CA ALA A 11 -2.73 -41.09 -20.49
C ALA A 11 -2.62 -40.57 -21.94
N ARG A 12 -3.52 -40.99 -22.84
CA ARG A 12 -3.61 -40.41 -24.20
C ARG A 12 -4.22 -39.01 -24.19
N PHE A 13 -5.17 -38.72 -23.29
CA PHE A 13 -5.68 -37.36 -23.09
C PHE A 13 -4.60 -36.41 -22.56
N HIS A 14 -3.73 -36.85 -21.66
CA HIS A 14 -2.65 -36.02 -21.13
C HIS A 14 -1.63 -35.62 -22.22
N ASN A 15 -1.36 -36.51 -23.18
CA ASN A 15 -0.47 -36.19 -24.32
C ASN A 15 -1.16 -35.41 -25.46
N ILE A 16 -2.49 -35.54 -25.64
CA ILE A 16 -3.25 -34.76 -26.63
C ILE A 16 -3.54 -33.34 -26.13
N ILE A 17 -3.73 -33.15 -24.81
CA ILE A 17 -3.95 -31.83 -24.19
C ILE A 17 -2.68 -30.95 -24.27
N LEU A 18 -1.49 -31.53 -24.40
CA LEU A 18 -0.26 -30.76 -24.60
C LEU A 18 -0.11 -30.18 -26.03
N CYS A 19 -0.95 -30.60 -26.99
CA CYS A 19 -0.73 -30.30 -28.41
C CYS A 19 -1.82 -29.44 -29.08
N CYS A 20 -2.87 -29.03 -28.36
CA CYS A 20 -3.99 -28.24 -28.93
C CYS A 20 -4.30 -26.97 -28.13
N THR A 21 -3.38 -26.01 -28.13
CA THR A 21 -3.40 -24.80 -27.28
C THR A 21 -4.07 -23.55 -27.87
N THR A 22 -5.13 -23.68 -28.66
CA THR A 22 -5.92 -22.47 -29.04
C THR A 22 -7.35 -22.76 -29.51
N GLN A 23 -7.55 -23.87 -30.22
CA GLN A 23 -8.88 -24.19 -30.78
C GLN A 23 -9.86 -24.76 -29.75
N VAL A 24 -9.39 -25.45 -28.70
CA VAL A 24 -10.27 -26.11 -27.73
C VAL A 24 -10.97 -25.08 -26.81
N VAL A 25 -10.29 -23.99 -26.44
CA VAL A 25 -10.85 -22.92 -25.59
C VAL A 25 -11.94 -22.13 -26.33
N SER A 26 -11.72 -21.84 -27.62
CA SER A 26 -12.72 -21.20 -28.48
C SER A 26 -13.97 -22.07 -28.69
N LEU A 27 -13.78 -23.39 -28.82
CA LEU A 27 -14.89 -24.33 -28.99
C LEU A 27 -15.69 -24.50 -27.69
N PHE A 28 -15.03 -24.49 -26.53
CA PHE A 28 -15.71 -24.64 -25.23
C PHE A 28 -16.55 -23.43 -24.84
N CYS A 29 -16.06 -22.20 -25.06
CA CYS A 29 -16.84 -20.97 -24.83
C CYS A 29 -18.08 -20.88 -25.75
N LYS A 30 -18.01 -21.44 -26.97
CA LYS A 30 -19.17 -21.51 -27.88
C LYS A 30 -20.24 -22.50 -27.45
N ILE A 31 -19.90 -23.55 -26.69
CA ILE A 31 -20.84 -24.63 -26.36
C ILE A 31 -21.54 -24.38 -25.01
N TRP A 32 -20.88 -23.76 -24.02
CA TRP A 32 -21.41 -23.68 -22.65
C TRP A 32 -21.84 -22.28 -22.17
N GLY A 33 -21.57 -21.23 -22.94
CA GLY A 33 -21.93 -19.85 -22.59
C GLY A 33 -21.17 -19.29 -21.37
N PRO A 34 -21.12 -17.95 -21.21
CA PRO A 34 -20.26 -17.27 -20.23
C PRO A 34 -20.68 -17.43 -18.76
N HIS A 35 -21.74 -18.19 -18.46
CA HIS A 35 -22.38 -18.24 -17.15
C HIS A 35 -22.17 -19.54 -16.35
N SER A 36 -21.25 -20.43 -16.76
CA SER A 36 -20.89 -21.57 -15.93
C SER A 36 -19.63 -21.27 -15.12
N GLY A 37 -19.69 -21.43 -13.79
CA GLY A 37 -18.55 -21.24 -12.86
C GLY A 37 -17.33 -22.14 -13.15
N ILE A 38 -17.41 -23.01 -14.16
CA ILE A 38 -16.33 -23.88 -14.65
C ILE A 38 -15.36 -23.09 -15.55
N CYS A 39 -15.81 -22.03 -16.25
CA CYS A 39 -14.92 -21.15 -16.99
C CYS A 39 -13.94 -20.44 -16.04
N ASN A 40 -14.43 -19.88 -14.92
CA ASN A 40 -13.56 -19.21 -13.94
C ASN A 40 -12.52 -20.13 -13.31
N LEU A 41 -12.84 -21.40 -13.06
CA LEU A 41 -11.84 -22.36 -12.57
C LEU A 41 -10.80 -22.71 -13.64
N PHE A 42 -11.19 -22.80 -14.91
CA PHE A 42 -10.25 -23.09 -16.01
C PHE A 42 -9.34 -21.90 -16.33
N THR A 43 -9.83 -20.65 -16.28
CA THR A 43 -8.98 -19.45 -16.44
C THR A 43 -8.01 -19.29 -15.26
N TYR A 44 -8.44 -19.64 -14.04
CA TYR A 44 -7.55 -19.64 -12.87
C TYR A 44 -6.46 -20.71 -12.95
N PHE A 45 -6.75 -21.89 -13.53
CA PHE A 45 -5.78 -22.98 -13.61
C PHE A 45 -4.85 -22.91 -14.83
N PHE A 46 -5.27 -22.25 -15.92
CA PHE A 46 -4.49 -22.14 -17.17
C PHE A 46 -3.87 -20.77 -17.43
N CYS A 47 -3.95 -19.81 -16.52
CA CYS A 47 -3.03 -18.65 -16.51
C CYS A 47 -1.63 -19.07 -16.02
N SER A 48 -1.16 -20.24 -16.46
CA SER A 48 0.17 -20.74 -16.19
C SER A 48 1.13 -20.10 -17.19
N LYS A 49 1.84 -19.06 -16.72
CA LYS A 49 3.12 -18.60 -17.29
C LYS A 49 3.10 -18.22 -18.77
N SER A 50 2.15 -17.40 -19.22
CA SER A 50 2.44 -16.56 -20.37
C SER A 50 3.23 -15.35 -19.87
N SER A 51 4.54 -15.33 -20.12
CA SER A 51 5.40 -14.16 -19.84
C SER A 51 5.08 -12.96 -20.73
N VAL A 52 4.20 -13.15 -21.73
CA VAL A 52 3.84 -12.14 -22.72
C VAL A 52 2.49 -11.55 -22.33
N LEU A 53 2.52 -10.26 -22.02
CA LEU A 53 1.32 -9.45 -21.86
C LEU A 53 0.66 -9.25 -23.22
N THR A 54 -0.66 -9.44 -23.30
CA THR A 54 -1.42 -9.19 -24.53
C THR A 54 -2.65 -8.34 -24.21
N SER A 55 -3.11 -7.54 -25.17
CA SER A 55 -4.32 -6.71 -25.00
C SER A 55 -5.56 -7.52 -24.62
N HIS A 56 -5.67 -8.76 -25.09
CA HIS A 56 -6.74 -9.67 -24.69
C HIS A 56 -6.67 -10.05 -23.20
N LEU A 57 -5.47 -10.24 -22.65
CA LEU A 57 -5.28 -10.54 -21.24
C LEU A 57 -5.70 -9.35 -20.36
N LEU A 58 -5.37 -8.13 -20.79
CA LEU A 58 -5.79 -6.90 -20.11
C LEU A 58 -7.32 -6.79 -20.06
N LYS A 59 -7.99 -6.91 -21.21
CA LYS A 59 -9.46 -6.88 -21.31
C LYS A 59 -10.13 -7.98 -20.49
N SER A 60 -9.57 -9.20 -20.52
CA SER A 60 -10.10 -10.32 -19.73
C SER A 60 -9.94 -10.13 -18.22
N ARG A 61 -8.95 -9.36 -17.77
CA ARG A 61 -8.66 -9.12 -16.35
C ARG A 61 -9.48 -7.97 -15.79
N THR A 62 -9.65 -6.90 -16.56
CA THR A 62 -10.42 -5.73 -16.14
C THR A 62 -11.92 -5.90 -16.41
N GLY A 63 -12.29 -6.79 -17.34
CA GLY A 63 -13.67 -6.91 -17.82
C GLY A 63 -14.09 -5.77 -18.75
N GLU A 64 -13.16 -4.88 -19.10
CA GLU A 64 -13.40 -3.73 -19.97
C GLU A 64 -13.27 -4.11 -21.44
N PHE A 65 -14.12 -3.50 -22.27
CA PHE A 65 -14.13 -3.74 -23.72
C PHE A 65 -13.00 -2.98 -24.43
N ASP A 66 -12.63 -1.80 -23.93
CA ASP A 66 -11.63 -0.91 -24.51
C ASP A 66 -10.49 -0.61 -23.52
N LEU A 67 -9.26 -0.52 -24.04
CA LEU A 67 -8.06 -0.31 -23.22
C LEU A 67 -8.02 1.10 -22.60
N GLU A 68 -8.60 2.09 -23.29
CA GLU A 68 -8.68 3.48 -22.81
C GLU A 68 -9.59 3.65 -21.59
N SER A 69 -10.51 2.72 -21.35
CA SER A 69 -11.42 2.78 -20.19
C SER A 69 -10.83 2.18 -18.92
N ILE A 70 -9.67 1.53 -19.03
CA ILE A 70 -9.03 0.88 -17.88
C ILE A 70 -8.41 1.94 -16.98
N SER A 71 -8.98 2.13 -15.79
CA SER A 71 -8.48 3.05 -14.78
C SER A 71 -7.61 2.35 -13.72
N PHE A 72 -7.93 1.09 -13.39
CA PHE A 72 -7.22 0.28 -12.41
C PHE A 72 -6.76 -1.02 -13.04
N LEU A 73 -5.48 -1.36 -12.86
CA LEU A 73 -4.88 -2.57 -13.40
C LEU A 73 -3.92 -3.21 -12.41
N ASP A 74 -4.20 -4.47 -12.09
CA ASP A 74 -3.37 -5.32 -11.24
C ASP A 74 -2.84 -6.53 -12.02
N LEU A 75 -1.52 -6.52 -12.22
CA LEU A 75 -0.70 -7.51 -12.91
C LEU A 75 0.42 -8.02 -11.99
N SER A 76 0.20 -8.00 -10.67
CA SER A 76 1.18 -8.47 -9.70
C SER A 76 1.45 -9.98 -9.82
N GLY A 77 2.71 -10.40 -9.61
CA GLY A 77 3.07 -11.82 -9.49
C GLY A 77 2.98 -12.65 -10.79
N MET A 78 2.95 -12.01 -11.95
CA MET A 78 2.73 -12.68 -13.24
C MET A 78 4.02 -13.12 -13.94
N GLY A 79 5.18 -12.73 -13.42
CA GLY A 79 6.48 -13.01 -14.04
C GLY A 79 6.71 -12.28 -15.37
N LEU A 80 6.10 -11.10 -15.52
CA LEU A 80 6.22 -10.27 -16.71
C LEU A 80 7.64 -9.75 -16.87
N GLN A 81 8.12 -9.74 -18.12
CA GLN A 81 9.39 -9.12 -18.52
C GLN A 81 9.17 -7.96 -19.49
N ASP A 82 8.10 -8.03 -20.28
CA ASP A 82 7.72 -7.01 -21.24
C ASP A 82 6.32 -6.47 -20.91
N ILE A 83 6.22 -5.14 -20.94
CA ILE A 83 5.02 -4.34 -20.66
C ILE A 83 4.63 -3.45 -21.85
N SER A 84 5.15 -3.73 -23.04
CA SER A 84 4.87 -3.01 -24.29
C SER A 84 3.37 -2.74 -24.52
N CYS A 85 2.50 -3.70 -24.18
CA CYS A 85 1.04 -3.58 -24.35
C CYS A 85 0.34 -2.63 -23.37
N ILE A 86 1.02 -2.12 -22.33
CA ILE A 86 0.42 -1.21 -21.35
C ILE A 86 0.33 0.22 -21.90
N GLY A 87 1.22 0.62 -22.82
CA GLY A 87 1.23 1.97 -23.40
C GLY A 87 -0.13 2.41 -23.98
N ASP A 88 -0.88 1.46 -24.55
CA ASP A 88 -2.22 1.68 -25.11
C ASP A 88 -3.30 2.04 -24.08
N CYS A 89 -3.05 1.85 -22.77
CA CYS A 89 -4.01 2.09 -21.70
C CYS A 89 -3.98 3.57 -21.24
N MET A 90 -4.32 4.49 -22.13
CA MET A 90 -4.18 5.94 -21.87
C MET A 90 -4.98 6.48 -20.68
N GLY A 91 -6.05 5.78 -20.26
CA GLY A 91 -6.92 6.15 -19.14
C GLY A 91 -6.46 5.65 -17.76
N LEU A 92 -5.28 5.04 -17.66
CA LEU A 92 -4.85 4.37 -16.43
C LEU A 92 -4.49 5.36 -15.32
N LEU A 93 -5.09 5.19 -14.15
CA LEU A 93 -4.84 5.99 -12.94
C LEU A 93 -3.99 5.21 -11.92
N HIS A 94 -4.23 3.89 -11.83
CA HIS A 94 -3.62 3.02 -10.84
C HIS A 94 -3.04 1.76 -11.50
N LEU A 95 -1.73 1.58 -11.40
CA LEU A 95 -1.03 0.41 -11.93
C LEU A 95 -0.28 -0.33 -10.82
N ASP A 96 -0.59 -1.62 -10.67
CA ASP A 96 0.21 -2.55 -9.89
C ASP A 96 0.86 -3.59 -10.82
N ILE A 97 2.19 -3.54 -10.92
CA ILE A 97 3.04 -4.46 -11.65
C ILE A 97 4.13 -5.02 -10.72
N SER A 98 3.82 -5.12 -9.43
CA SER A 98 4.74 -5.66 -8.43
C SER A 98 5.01 -7.16 -8.59
N ASP A 99 6.12 -7.65 -8.04
CA ASP A 99 6.51 -9.07 -8.08
C ASP A 99 6.57 -9.62 -9.51
N ASN A 100 7.31 -8.90 -10.36
CA ASN A 100 7.56 -9.27 -11.74
C ASN A 100 9.07 -9.30 -12.01
N SER A 101 9.48 -9.47 -13.27
CA SER A 101 10.89 -9.49 -13.67
C SER A 101 11.23 -8.35 -14.63
N LEU A 102 10.62 -7.18 -14.42
CA LEU A 102 10.82 -6.00 -15.27
C LEU A 102 12.19 -5.38 -15.03
N SER A 103 12.88 -5.04 -16.11
CA SER A 103 14.16 -4.33 -16.11
C SER A 103 14.09 -2.93 -16.72
N ASP A 104 13.02 -2.64 -17.45
CA ASP A 104 12.79 -1.38 -18.15
C ASP A 104 11.34 -0.91 -17.96
N LEU A 105 11.14 0.41 -17.87
CA LEU A 105 9.86 1.08 -17.70
C LEU A 105 9.56 2.07 -18.84
N SER A 106 10.37 2.10 -19.90
CA SER A 106 10.22 3.00 -21.05
C SER A 106 8.79 3.02 -21.64
N HIS A 107 8.11 1.87 -21.67
CA HIS A 107 6.74 1.72 -22.17
C HIS A 107 5.65 2.39 -21.30
N LEU A 108 5.97 2.84 -20.09
CA LEU A 108 5.03 3.59 -19.26
C LEU A 108 4.95 5.08 -19.62
N SER A 109 5.86 5.58 -20.46
CA SER A 109 5.94 7.00 -20.82
C SER A 109 4.66 7.58 -21.45
N GLU A 110 3.81 6.74 -22.03
CA GLU A 110 2.54 7.16 -22.64
C GLU A 110 1.42 7.39 -21.61
N LEU A 111 1.54 6.86 -20.38
CA LEU A 111 0.52 6.88 -19.34
C LEU A 111 0.47 8.21 -18.55
N LYS A 112 0.11 9.29 -19.23
CA LYS A 112 0.12 10.65 -18.65
C LYS A 112 -0.85 10.87 -17.49
N LEU A 113 -1.89 10.05 -17.37
CA LEU A 113 -2.89 10.15 -16.30
C LEU A 113 -2.54 9.33 -15.06
N LEU A 114 -1.44 8.57 -15.08
CA LEU A 114 -1.10 7.67 -13.99
C LEU A 114 -0.80 8.43 -12.70
N GLU A 115 -1.57 8.16 -11.65
CA GLU A 115 -1.42 8.78 -10.34
C GLU A 115 -0.65 7.91 -9.35
N THR A 116 -0.83 6.57 -9.43
CA THR A 116 -0.16 5.63 -8.53
C THR A 116 0.46 4.48 -9.29
N LEU A 117 1.75 4.23 -9.03
CA LEU A 117 2.50 3.14 -9.62
C LEU A 117 3.15 2.28 -8.54
N ASN A 118 2.86 0.98 -8.57
CA ASN A 118 3.57 -0.01 -7.79
C ASN A 118 4.42 -0.90 -8.70
N VAL A 119 5.74 -0.75 -8.58
CA VAL A 119 6.76 -1.53 -9.30
C VAL A 119 7.68 -2.26 -8.32
N SER A 120 7.20 -2.53 -7.09
CA SER A 120 8.00 -3.24 -6.09
C SER A 120 8.35 -4.66 -6.53
N CYS A 121 9.48 -5.20 -6.04
CA CYS A 121 9.93 -6.55 -6.39
C CYS A 121 10.08 -6.75 -7.89
N ASN A 122 10.88 -5.91 -8.52
CA ASN A 122 11.30 -6.04 -9.91
C ASN A 122 12.83 -6.01 -10.00
N LYS A 123 13.39 -5.98 -11.21
CA LYS A 123 14.84 -5.96 -11.45
C LYS A 123 15.31 -4.61 -11.99
N LEU A 124 14.61 -3.54 -11.62
CA LEU A 124 14.89 -2.20 -12.12
C LEU A 124 16.21 -1.68 -11.57
N SER A 125 17.10 -1.31 -12.48
CA SER A 125 18.39 -0.67 -12.16
C SER A 125 18.41 0.81 -12.57
N SER A 126 17.60 1.16 -13.58
CA SER A 126 17.33 2.52 -14.03
C SER A 126 15.83 2.81 -13.90
N LEU A 127 15.49 4.10 -13.83
CA LEU A 127 14.12 4.62 -13.77
C LEU A 127 13.75 5.40 -15.03
N ASP A 128 14.48 5.16 -16.12
CA ASP A 128 14.24 5.83 -17.40
C ASP A 128 12.81 5.55 -17.89
N GLY A 129 12.12 6.61 -18.32
CA GLY A 129 10.73 6.55 -18.76
C GLY A 129 9.71 6.96 -17.69
N ILE A 130 10.08 6.92 -16.40
CA ILE A 130 9.22 7.45 -15.33
C ILE A 130 9.10 8.98 -15.42
N GLU A 131 10.11 9.69 -15.95
CA GLU A 131 10.09 11.16 -16.01
C GLU A 131 8.93 11.76 -16.81
N GLU A 132 8.33 11.00 -17.73
CA GLU A 132 7.20 11.45 -18.56
C GLU A 132 5.85 11.36 -17.82
N LEU A 133 5.81 10.69 -16.66
CA LEU A 133 4.60 10.50 -15.84
C LEU A 133 4.29 11.75 -15.00
N SER A 134 3.82 12.81 -15.65
CA SER A 134 3.64 14.12 -15.00
C SER A 134 2.69 14.13 -13.80
N ASN A 135 1.67 13.27 -13.78
CA ASN A 135 0.63 13.24 -12.73
C ASN A 135 0.91 12.27 -11.58
N ILE A 136 2.05 11.58 -11.58
CA ILE A 136 2.31 10.57 -10.56
C ILE A 136 2.45 11.21 -9.18
N SER A 137 1.69 10.68 -8.22
CA SER A 137 1.64 11.15 -6.84
C SER A 137 2.23 10.16 -5.85
N SER A 138 2.12 8.86 -6.15
CA SER A 138 2.62 7.77 -5.31
C SER A 138 3.38 6.75 -6.15
N LEU A 139 4.65 6.53 -5.78
CA LEU A 139 5.54 5.58 -6.45
C LEU A 139 6.15 4.62 -5.43
N ASN A 140 5.98 3.32 -5.67
CA ASN A 140 6.62 2.27 -4.88
C ASN A 140 7.65 1.51 -5.73
N LEU A 141 8.92 1.64 -5.34
CA LEU A 141 10.10 1.04 -5.95
C LEU A 141 10.80 0.04 -5.02
N SER A 142 10.20 -0.37 -3.90
CA SER A 142 10.84 -1.28 -2.94
C SER A 142 11.28 -2.60 -3.58
N GLY A 143 12.42 -3.17 -3.16
CA GLY A 143 12.89 -4.45 -3.68
C GLY A 143 13.30 -4.44 -5.16
N ASN A 144 13.89 -3.33 -5.62
CA ASN A 144 14.54 -3.24 -6.92
C ASN A 144 16.07 -3.21 -6.78
N MET A 145 16.79 -3.02 -7.90
CA MET A 145 18.25 -3.03 -7.98
C MET A 145 18.85 -1.62 -8.12
N ILE A 146 18.22 -0.62 -7.51
CA ILE A 146 18.70 0.77 -7.57
C ILE A 146 19.92 0.93 -6.66
N THR A 147 21.09 1.16 -7.26
CA THR A 147 22.38 1.21 -6.55
C THR A 147 22.82 2.61 -6.12
N SER A 148 22.38 3.65 -6.82
CA SER A 148 22.84 5.02 -6.60
C SER A 148 21.69 6.01 -6.54
N VAL A 149 21.86 7.06 -5.74
CA VAL A 149 20.95 8.20 -5.67
C VAL A 149 20.87 8.93 -7.02
N ASN A 150 21.92 8.88 -7.83
CA ASN A 150 21.91 9.51 -9.15
C ASN A 150 20.80 8.96 -10.05
N SER A 151 20.44 7.69 -9.92
CA SER A 151 19.31 7.08 -10.64
C SER A 151 17.95 7.67 -10.23
N LEU A 152 17.86 8.29 -9.05
CA LEU A 152 16.65 8.96 -8.56
C LEU A 152 16.55 10.41 -9.05
N SER A 153 17.59 10.95 -9.70
CA SER A 153 17.58 12.33 -10.20
C SER A 153 16.46 12.57 -11.22
N CYS A 154 16.08 11.56 -12.00
CA CYS A 154 14.96 11.63 -12.94
C CYS A 154 13.63 11.96 -12.24
N LEU A 155 13.45 11.55 -10.98
CA LEU A 155 12.25 11.81 -10.18
C LEU A 155 12.08 13.30 -9.83
N THR A 156 13.13 14.12 -9.95
CA THR A 156 13.04 15.57 -9.70
C THR A 156 12.13 16.29 -10.70
N LYS A 157 11.95 15.71 -11.89
CA LYS A 157 11.04 16.22 -12.93
C LYS A 157 9.56 16.02 -12.56
N LEU A 158 9.27 15.10 -11.64
CA LEU A 158 7.91 14.78 -11.23
C LEU A 158 7.38 15.83 -10.25
N GLU A 159 6.49 16.70 -10.72
CA GLU A 159 6.00 17.82 -9.89
C GLU A 159 5.04 17.39 -8.79
N HIS A 160 4.28 16.32 -9.04
CA HIS A 160 3.20 15.86 -8.19
C HIS A 160 3.58 14.73 -7.22
N LEU A 161 4.83 14.24 -7.27
CA LEU A 161 5.28 13.12 -6.44
C LEU A 161 5.27 13.51 -4.96
N ARG A 162 4.43 12.83 -4.17
CA ARG A 162 4.29 13.05 -2.72
C ARG A 162 4.70 11.86 -1.89
N VAL A 163 4.53 10.64 -2.41
CA VAL A 163 4.80 9.40 -1.69
C VAL A 163 5.82 8.60 -2.50
N LEU A 164 6.93 8.25 -1.87
CA LEU A 164 7.99 7.44 -2.46
C LEU A 164 8.35 6.32 -1.49
N ARG A 165 8.44 5.09 -1.98
CA ARG A 165 8.96 3.95 -1.23
C ARG A 165 10.13 3.32 -1.99
N LEU A 166 11.29 3.28 -1.36
CA LEU A 166 12.52 2.62 -1.80
C LEU A 166 12.86 1.43 -0.87
N HIS A 167 12.39 1.48 0.36
CA HIS A 167 12.53 0.43 1.35
C HIS A 167 11.16 0.09 1.95
N ASP A 168 10.88 -1.21 2.07
CA ASP A 168 9.74 -1.74 2.80
C ASP A 168 10.25 -2.65 3.92
N SER A 169 10.11 -2.19 5.16
CA SER A 169 10.51 -2.93 6.35
C SER A 169 9.55 -4.07 6.70
N VAL A 170 8.30 -4.00 6.23
CA VAL A 170 7.27 -5.01 6.51
C VAL A 170 7.52 -6.25 5.67
N GLN A 171 7.83 -6.06 4.39
CA GLN A 171 8.04 -7.15 3.44
C GLN A 171 9.52 -7.52 3.25
N GLY A 172 10.44 -6.73 3.83
CA GLY A 172 11.89 -6.96 3.71
C GLY A 172 12.46 -6.56 2.35
N PHE A 173 11.69 -5.83 1.54
CA PHE A 173 12.09 -5.42 0.20
C PHE A 173 12.89 -4.12 0.27
N SER A 174 14.18 -4.20 -0.06
CA SER A 174 15.08 -3.05 0.00
C SER A 174 15.85 -2.88 -1.29
N ASN A 175 16.09 -1.63 -1.68
CA ASN A 175 17.05 -1.33 -2.73
C ASN A 175 18.48 -1.26 -2.16
N PRO A 176 19.52 -1.55 -2.96
CA PRO A 176 20.91 -1.37 -2.56
C PRO A 176 21.25 0.07 -2.12
N VAL A 177 20.60 1.09 -2.71
CA VAL A 177 20.75 2.50 -2.29
C VAL A 177 20.39 2.72 -0.82
N CYS A 178 19.46 1.92 -0.29
CA CYS A 178 19.03 1.99 1.10
C CYS A 178 20.07 1.37 2.03
N ALA A 179 21.07 0.60 1.58
CA ALA A 179 22.10 0.04 2.48
C ALA A 179 22.89 1.13 3.22
N SER A 180 22.96 2.35 2.66
CA SER A 180 23.55 3.53 3.30
C SER A 180 22.52 4.28 4.19
N GLN A 181 21.79 3.55 5.05
CA GLN A 181 20.49 3.93 5.65
C GLN A 181 20.40 5.35 6.24
N GLU A 182 21.46 5.84 6.88
CA GLU A 182 21.41 7.14 7.57
C GLU A 182 21.58 8.36 6.64
N ASN A 183 22.31 8.19 5.53
CA ASN A 183 22.57 9.29 4.60
C ASN A 183 21.58 9.32 3.44
N TYR A 184 21.05 8.17 2.99
CA TYR A 184 20.17 8.17 1.83
C TYR A 184 18.88 8.95 2.09
N LYS A 185 18.22 8.80 3.26
CA LYS A 185 16.98 9.55 3.56
C LYS A 185 17.21 11.06 3.48
N LYS A 186 18.27 11.56 4.13
CA LYS A 186 18.65 12.98 4.09
C LYS A 186 18.96 13.46 2.67
N VAL A 187 19.66 12.65 1.89
CA VAL A 187 20.01 12.98 0.49
C VAL A 187 18.76 12.97 -0.40
N VAL A 188 17.87 12.00 -0.25
CA VAL A 188 16.60 11.91 -1.00
C VAL A 188 15.68 13.07 -0.64
N CYS A 189 15.57 13.44 0.64
CA CYS A 189 14.80 14.62 1.05
C CYS A 189 15.38 15.93 0.49
N LYS A 190 16.72 16.05 0.38
CA LYS A 190 17.37 17.19 -0.29
C LYS A 190 17.11 17.22 -1.79
N LEU A 191 17.10 16.05 -2.44
CA LEU A 191 16.84 15.91 -3.87
C LEU A 191 15.36 16.18 -4.20
N LEU A 192 14.45 15.71 -3.35
CA LEU A 192 13.00 15.77 -3.53
C LEU A 192 12.33 16.49 -2.35
N PRO A 193 12.46 17.83 -2.24
CA PRO A 193 11.90 18.60 -1.12
C PRO A 193 10.36 18.62 -1.10
N LYS A 194 9.71 18.26 -2.21
CA LYS A 194 8.24 18.22 -2.33
C LYS A 194 7.60 16.97 -1.71
N LEU A 195 8.43 15.97 -1.37
CA LEU A 195 8.00 14.67 -0.89
C LEU A 195 7.39 14.79 0.51
N ARG A 196 6.23 14.16 0.73
CA ARG A 196 5.53 14.12 2.04
C ARG A 196 5.89 12.89 2.83
N THR A 197 6.03 11.75 2.14
CA THR A 197 6.27 10.44 2.76
C THR A 197 7.37 9.71 2.03
N LEU A 198 8.36 9.23 2.78
CA LEU A 198 9.46 8.39 2.31
C LEU A 198 9.46 7.08 3.10
N ASP A 199 9.40 5.93 2.42
CA ASP A 199 9.48 4.59 3.07
C ASP A 199 8.41 4.36 4.17
N GLY A 200 7.29 5.07 4.08
CA GLY A 200 6.22 5.05 5.09
C GLY A 200 6.39 6.07 6.22
N GLU A 201 7.56 6.71 6.34
CA GLU A 201 7.82 7.79 7.28
C GLU A 201 7.43 9.14 6.68
N ARG A 202 6.90 10.02 7.52
CA ARG A 202 6.49 11.35 7.09
C ARG A 202 7.66 12.32 7.19
N VAL A 203 8.11 12.81 6.04
CA VAL A 203 9.30 13.70 5.95
C VAL A 203 8.93 15.18 5.77
N SER A 204 7.69 15.52 5.39
CA SER A 204 7.26 16.92 5.30
C SER A 204 5.77 17.17 5.58
N GLY A 205 5.47 18.40 5.98
CA GLY A 205 4.12 18.92 6.23
C GLY A 205 3.67 18.85 7.70
N LYS A 206 2.47 19.34 7.99
CA LYS A 206 1.90 19.43 9.36
C LYS A 206 1.92 18.07 10.07
N GLY A 207 2.83 17.88 11.03
CA GLY A 207 3.03 16.64 11.78
C GLY A 207 4.39 15.97 11.59
N ALA A 208 5.17 16.35 10.58
CA ALA A 208 6.58 15.95 10.46
C ALA A 208 7.42 16.58 11.58
N ASP A 209 7.21 17.87 11.87
CA ASP A 209 7.90 18.59 12.96
C ASP A 209 7.70 17.94 14.33
N LEU A 210 6.52 17.35 14.57
CA LEU A 210 6.22 16.64 15.82
C LEU A 210 7.01 15.34 15.93
N TYR A 211 7.16 14.62 14.81
CA TYR A 211 7.96 13.42 14.73
C TYR A 211 9.45 13.74 14.86
N GLU A 212 9.92 14.82 14.24
CA GLU A 212 11.30 15.30 14.37
C GLU A 212 11.63 15.66 15.82
N MET A 213 10.74 16.40 16.51
CA MET A 213 10.89 16.68 17.95
C MET A 213 10.91 15.39 18.80
N CYS A 214 10.09 14.39 18.46
CA CYS A 214 10.11 13.10 19.16
C CYS A 214 11.40 12.31 18.91
N ASP A 215 11.90 12.27 17.68
CA ASP A 215 13.16 11.61 17.33
C ASP A 215 14.37 12.31 17.98
N GLU A 216 14.37 13.64 18.04
CA GLU A 216 15.39 14.42 18.74
C GLU A 216 15.39 14.12 20.25
N LEU A 217 14.19 14.07 20.87
CA LEU A 217 14.05 13.68 22.27
C LEU A 217 14.56 12.26 22.52
N ASP A 218 14.22 11.31 21.67
CA ASP A 218 14.69 9.93 21.75
C ASP A 218 16.21 9.83 21.57
N ALA A 219 16.81 10.64 20.70
CA ALA A 219 18.26 10.69 20.53
C ALA A 219 18.95 11.25 21.79
N ILE A 220 18.40 12.31 22.38
CA ILE A 220 18.89 12.88 23.65
C ILE A 220 18.76 11.88 24.79
N LEU A 221 17.66 11.13 24.87
CA LEU A 221 17.46 10.10 25.88
C LEU A 221 18.49 8.97 25.74
N ARG A 222 18.77 8.53 24.50
CA ARG A 222 19.78 7.48 24.22
C ARG A 222 21.21 7.92 24.55
N ASP A 223 21.56 9.19 24.30
CA ASP A 223 22.89 9.72 24.64
C ASP A 223 23.10 9.86 26.16
N ASN A 224 22.04 10.15 26.92
CA ASN A 224 22.10 10.22 28.38
C ASN A 224 22.32 8.84 29.04
N ASP A 225 21.88 7.75 28.41
CA ASP A 225 22.14 6.38 28.90
C ASP A 225 23.61 5.95 28.71
N LEU A 226 24.38 6.61 27.84
CA LEU A 226 25.79 6.31 27.59
C LEU A 226 26.78 7.18 28.39
N GLN A 227 26.33 8.26 29.03
CA GLN A 227 27.21 9.20 29.78
C GLN A 227 27.19 9.07 31.31
N THR A 228 26.49 8.10 31.91
CA THR A 228 26.54 7.92 33.37
C THR A 228 27.74 7.08 33.83
N GLU A 229 28.96 7.64 33.77
CA GLU A 229 30.08 7.20 34.63
C GLU A 229 30.00 7.80 36.05
N HIS A 230 29.09 8.75 36.28
CA HIS A 230 28.75 9.22 37.63
C HIS A 230 27.33 8.79 37.97
N GLY A 231 27.24 7.69 38.71
CA GLY A 231 26.01 6.98 39.03
C GLY A 231 24.95 7.84 39.70
N VAL A 232 23.99 8.30 38.90
CA VAL A 232 22.58 8.31 39.28
C VAL A 232 21.83 7.74 38.10
N ALA A 233 21.67 6.40 38.10
CA ALA A 233 20.76 5.75 37.19
C ALA A 233 19.37 6.37 37.39
N LEU A 234 18.87 7.12 36.40
CA LEU A 234 17.45 7.44 36.30
C LEU A 234 16.73 6.13 36.02
N LYS A 235 16.48 5.36 37.10
CA LYS A 235 15.54 4.26 37.06
C LYS A 235 14.22 4.84 36.56
N THR A 236 13.83 4.44 35.36
CA THR A 236 12.46 4.61 34.90
C THR A 236 11.56 4.05 35.99
N ILE A 237 10.87 4.95 36.66
CA ILE A 237 9.92 4.57 37.71
C ILE A 237 8.76 3.92 36.94
N PRO A 238 8.34 2.69 37.28
CA PRO A 238 7.14 2.12 36.70
C PRO A 238 6.01 3.12 36.88
N TRP A 239 5.22 3.33 35.83
CA TRP A 239 4.10 4.28 35.83
C TRP A 239 3.16 3.96 37.00
N ASN A 240 3.36 4.64 38.13
CA ASN A 240 2.64 4.40 39.37
C ASN A 240 1.72 5.58 39.62
N THR A 241 0.50 5.44 39.12
CA THR A 241 -0.60 6.41 39.25
C THR A 241 -0.92 6.74 40.71
N ASP A 242 -0.70 5.80 41.62
CA ASP A 242 -1.13 5.94 43.01
C ASP A 242 -0.27 6.93 43.80
N LYS A 243 1.03 7.03 43.45
CA LYS A 243 1.92 8.03 44.06
C LYS A 243 1.68 9.44 43.53
N LEU A 244 1.35 9.58 42.24
CA LEU A 244 1.09 10.87 41.61
C LEU A 244 -0.19 11.54 42.15
N LEU A 245 -1.20 10.73 42.49
CA LEU A 245 -2.45 11.16 43.12
C LEU A 245 -2.30 11.50 44.61
N SER A 246 -1.17 11.14 45.23
CA SER A 246 -0.94 11.28 46.68
C SER A 246 -0.06 12.46 47.07
N LEU A 247 0.45 13.24 46.09
CA LEU A 247 1.21 14.45 46.38
C LEU A 247 0.28 15.47 47.06
N PRO A 248 0.63 16.01 48.25
CA PRO A 248 -0.12 17.10 48.84
C PRO A 248 -0.01 18.28 47.89
N ASN A 249 -1.16 18.73 47.43
CA ASN A 249 -1.35 19.84 46.50
C ASN A 249 -0.55 21.07 46.97
N THR A 250 0.67 21.25 46.46
CA THR A 250 1.42 22.49 46.63
C THR A 250 0.71 23.55 45.81
N SER A 251 0.06 24.44 46.56
CA SER A 251 -0.68 25.61 46.12
C SER A 251 -0.11 26.28 44.87
N MET A 252 -0.73 26.02 43.73
CA MET A 252 -0.81 26.94 42.61
C MET A 252 -2.31 27.12 42.34
N GLN A 253 -2.85 28.27 42.75
CA GLN A 253 -4.22 28.67 42.45
C GLN A 253 -4.33 29.00 40.96
N ASP A 254 -4.40 27.98 40.10
CA ASP A 254 -4.69 28.17 38.69
C ASP A 254 -6.19 28.01 38.45
N LYS A 255 -6.89 29.14 38.42
CA LYS A 255 -8.31 29.25 38.04
C LYS A 255 -8.63 28.55 36.71
N SER A 256 -7.64 28.40 35.84
CA SER A 256 -7.73 27.68 34.57
C SER A 256 -7.93 26.17 34.72
N VAL A 257 -7.37 25.55 35.76
CA VAL A 257 -7.51 24.10 36.00
C VAL A 257 -8.90 23.79 36.56
N GLU A 258 -9.40 24.63 37.47
CA GLU A 258 -10.75 24.47 38.03
C GLU A 258 -11.85 24.73 36.99
N GLU A 259 -11.64 25.68 36.06
CA GLU A 259 -12.52 25.90 34.92
C GLU A 259 -12.48 24.73 33.92
N ALA A 260 -11.30 24.14 33.68
CA ALA A 260 -11.16 22.97 32.81
C ALA A 260 -11.82 21.72 33.40
N GLU A 261 -11.66 21.47 34.71
CA GLU A 261 -12.32 20.37 35.41
C GLU A 261 -13.84 20.52 35.41
N LYS A 262 -14.34 21.74 35.64
CA LYS A 262 -15.77 22.03 35.55
C LYS A 262 -16.31 21.82 34.14
N GLY A 263 -15.61 22.31 33.12
CA GLY A 263 -15.99 22.10 31.72
C GLY A 263 -16.02 20.64 31.33
N PHE A 264 -15.05 19.84 31.80
CA PHE A 264 -15.03 18.40 31.56
C PHE A 264 -16.20 17.69 32.27
N SER A 265 -16.50 18.07 33.51
CA SER A 265 -17.62 17.50 34.27
C SER A 265 -18.97 17.80 33.62
N ASP A 266 -19.15 19.02 33.10
CA ASP A 266 -20.37 19.44 32.39
C ASP A 266 -20.57 18.63 31.09
N VAL A 267 -19.50 18.39 30.33
CA VAL A 267 -19.55 17.55 29.11
C VAL A 267 -19.90 16.10 29.46
N MET A 268 -19.32 15.54 30.51
CA MET A 268 -19.63 14.18 30.96
C MET A 268 -21.09 14.04 31.41
N LEU A 269 -21.62 15.06 32.09
CA LEU A 269 -23.03 15.10 32.49
C LEU A 269 -23.96 15.18 31.28
N GLN A 270 -23.60 15.98 30.27
CA GLN A 270 -24.36 16.10 29.03
C GLN A 270 -24.37 14.78 28.24
N CYS A 271 -23.22 14.10 28.12
CA CYS A 271 -23.13 12.78 27.50
C CYS A 271 -24.02 11.76 28.20
N LYS A 272 -24.03 11.75 29.54
CA LYS A 272 -24.89 10.87 30.33
C LYS A 272 -26.38 11.12 30.04
N LYS A 273 -26.79 12.39 30.01
CA LYS A 273 -28.19 12.76 29.73
C LYS A 273 -28.64 12.35 28.33
N ILE A 274 -27.78 12.55 27.32
CA ILE A 274 -28.06 12.10 25.94
C ILE A 274 -28.21 10.58 25.88
N ASN A 275 -27.39 9.84 26.61
CA ASN A 275 -27.51 8.38 26.67
C ASN A 275 -28.83 7.93 27.32
N GLU A 276 -29.24 8.57 28.42
CA GLU A 276 -30.52 8.30 29.08
C GLU A 276 -31.73 8.63 28.18
N ASP A 277 -31.66 9.75 27.44
CA ASP A 277 -32.70 10.15 26.49
C ASP A 277 -32.78 9.20 25.29
N ALA A 278 -31.63 8.75 24.78
CA ALA A 278 -31.57 7.75 23.72
C ALA A 278 -32.14 6.40 24.17
N GLU A 279 -31.80 5.95 25.37
CA GLU A 279 -32.39 4.73 25.95
C GLU A 279 -33.91 4.85 26.14
N LYS A 280 -34.39 6.01 26.57
CA LYS A 280 -35.83 6.26 26.71
C LYS A 280 -36.54 6.26 25.35
N ALA A 281 -35.95 6.87 24.33
CA ALA A 281 -36.47 6.85 22.97
C ALA A 281 -36.54 5.41 22.42
N ILE A 282 -35.51 4.60 22.67
CA ILE A 282 -35.49 3.18 22.29
C ILE A 282 -36.57 2.39 23.03
N ARG A 283 -36.77 2.62 24.33
CA ARG A 283 -37.85 1.99 25.12
C ARG A 283 -39.23 2.35 24.57
N ASN A 284 -39.50 3.64 24.32
CA ASN A 284 -40.77 4.09 23.76
C ASN A 284 -41.05 3.51 22.37
N ALA A 285 -40.02 3.44 21.51
CA ALA A 285 -40.15 2.83 20.18
C ALA A 285 -40.47 1.33 20.27
N LYS A 286 -39.86 0.62 21.23
CA LYS A 286 -40.15 -0.80 21.48
C LYS A 286 -41.56 -1.02 22.02
N GLU A 287 -42.06 -0.16 22.90
CA GLU A 287 -43.43 -0.24 23.42
C GLU A 287 -44.48 0.05 22.33
N ALA A 288 -44.24 1.04 21.47
CA ALA A 288 -45.11 1.35 20.32
C ALA A 288 -45.16 0.23 19.26
N LEU A 289 -44.11 -0.60 19.17
CA LEU A 289 -44.04 -1.75 18.27
C LEU A 289 -44.74 -3.00 18.83
N TRP A 290 -44.94 -3.09 20.15
CA TRP A 290 -45.47 -4.29 20.83
C TRP A 290 -46.90 -4.15 21.39
N ASN A 291 -47.49 -2.96 21.35
CA ASN A 291 -48.91 -2.71 21.61
C ASN A 291 -49.53 -1.92 20.44
N PRO A 292 -50.18 -2.58 19.46
CA PRO A 292 -50.94 -1.91 18.41
C PRO A 292 -52.23 -1.27 18.91
#